data_AF-A0A0E0NRE2-F1
#
_entry.id   AF-A0A0E0NRE2-F1
#
_cell.length_a   1.000
_cell.length_b   1.000
_cell.length_c   1.000
_cell.angle_alpha   90.00
_cell.angle_beta   90.00
_cell.angle_gamma   90.00
#
_symmetry.space_group_name_H-M   'P 1'
#
loop_
_entity.id
_entity.type
_entity.pdbx_description
1 polymer ?
#
loop_
_entity_poly.entity_id
_entity_poly.type
_entity_poly.pdbx_seq_one_letter_code
_entity_poly.pdbx_strand_id
1 'polypeptide(L)'
;MLGLRGLVAASPVTAPRRRGRCSAATAATSAPEKTAGHVGRLPLAIVPAAAASLSLVLWSSPAENQKKYAEFDSRFKSSQVLKDLLEKSKQNKLKNEREIQDKYCLRGAEWGVGDCSTEGMSDQEKEDFIAELKKRTGQE
;
A
#
# COMPACT_ATOMS: atom_id res chain seq x y z
N MET A 1 -30.33 39.66 15.90
CA MET A 1 -29.93 38.28 16.25
C MET A 1 -28.90 37.79 15.24
N LEU A 2 -27.62 38.13 15.43
CA LEU A 2 -26.51 37.62 14.61
C LEU A 2 -26.01 36.31 15.27
N GLY A 3 -26.30 35.18 14.65
CA GLY A 3 -25.83 33.87 15.11
C GLY A 3 -24.51 33.52 14.45
N LEU A 4 -23.40 33.67 15.20
CA LEU A 4 -22.13 33.01 14.89
C LEU A 4 -22.31 31.49 15.06
N ARG A 5 -22.23 30.73 13.97
CA ARG A 5 -22.02 29.27 14.02
C ARG A 5 -20.56 28.99 13.71
N GLY A 6 -19.86 28.51 14.73
CA GLY A 6 -18.43 28.24 14.72
C GLY A 6 -18.03 27.12 13.76
N LEU A 7 -16.86 27.29 13.16
CA LEU A 7 -16.11 26.24 12.49
C LEU A 7 -15.55 25.27 13.54
N VAL A 8 -15.90 23.99 13.42
CA VAL A 8 -15.22 22.90 14.13
C VAL A 8 -14.02 22.47 13.29
N ALA A 9 -12.82 22.62 13.86
CA ALA A 9 -11.56 22.23 13.27
C ALA A 9 -11.44 20.69 13.23
N ALA A 10 -11.17 20.13 12.05
CA ALA A 10 -10.79 18.74 11.89
C ALA A 10 -9.33 18.55 12.37
N SER A 11 -9.12 17.61 13.30
CA SER A 11 -7.78 17.22 13.73
C SER A 11 -7.07 16.36 12.67
N PRO A 12 -5.74 16.48 12.49
CA PRO A 12 -5.01 15.70 11.50
C PRO A 12 -4.75 14.27 11.98
N VAL A 13 -4.98 13.31 11.07
CA VAL A 13 -4.63 11.90 11.20
C VAL A 13 -3.10 11.73 11.30
N THR A 14 -2.66 11.12 12.38
CA THR A 14 -1.27 10.73 12.66
C THR A 14 -0.84 9.57 11.75
N ALA A 15 0.22 9.77 10.97
CA ALA A 15 0.82 8.74 10.10
C ALA A 15 1.59 7.67 10.91
N PRO A 16 1.71 6.41 10.43
CA PRO A 16 2.46 5.37 11.11
C PRO A 16 3.98 5.57 11.04
N ARG A 17 4.63 5.37 12.20
CA ARG A 17 6.08 5.49 12.42
C ARG A 17 6.86 4.39 11.67
N ARG A 18 7.85 4.79 10.87
CA ARG A 18 8.84 3.89 10.27
C ARG A 18 9.76 3.30 11.35
N ARG A 19 9.96 1.98 11.30
CA ARG A 19 10.92 1.23 12.14
C ARG A 19 12.34 1.72 11.90
N GLY A 20 13.07 1.84 13.01
CA GLY A 20 14.39 2.46 13.10
C GLY A 20 15.48 1.72 12.33
N ARG A 21 16.44 2.51 11.87
CA ARG A 21 17.78 2.06 11.50
C ARG A 21 18.73 2.64 12.55
N CYS A 22 19.42 1.75 13.26
CA CYS A 22 20.36 2.09 14.33
C CYS A 22 21.54 2.90 13.78
N SER A 23 21.88 3.98 14.48
CA SER A 23 23.11 4.75 14.32
C SER A 23 24.25 4.04 15.05
N ALA A 24 25.40 3.90 14.39
CA ALA A 24 26.68 3.72 15.05
C ALA A 24 27.43 5.05 15.02
N ALA A 25 27.93 5.46 16.18
CA ALA A 25 28.54 6.75 16.45
C ALA A 25 30.04 6.78 16.12
N THR A 26 30.46 7.93 15.59
CA THR A 26 31.69 8.72 15.87
C THR A 26 33.07 8.06 15.83
N ALA A 27 33.94 8.62 14.97
CA ALA A 27 35.29 9.02 15.39
C ALA A 27 35.65 10.36 14.74
N ALA A 28 35.96 11.33 15.58
CA ALA A 28 36.35 12.68 15.25
C ALA A 28 37.82 12.75 14.83
N THR A 29 38.17 13.73 13.99
CA THR A 29 39.44 14.46 14.13
C THR A 29 39.36 15.83 13.47
N SER A 30 39.48 16.85 14.34
CA SER A 30 40.16 18.14 14.19
C SER A 30 39.91 19.02 12.95
N ALA A 31 39.33 20.19 13.24
CA ALA A 31 39.50 21.44 12.50
C ALA A 31 40.99 21.83 12.35
N PRO A 32 41.31 22.73 11.41
CA PRO A 32 41.45 24.12 11.81
C PRO A 32 40.83 25.16 10.86
N GLU A 33 40.89 26.39 11.35
CA GLU A 33 40.23 27.64 11.00
C GLU A 33 40.42 28.22 9.59
N LYS A 34 39.44 29.09 9.26
CA LYS A 34 39.52 30.36 8.51
C LYS A 34 40.17 30.35 7.13
N THR A 35 39.36 30.65 6.11
CA THR A 35 39.64 31.85 5.30
C THR A 35 38.37 32.45 4.71
N ALA A 36 38.44 33.77 4.60
CA ALA A 36 37.46 34.73 4.15
C ALA A 36 36.71 34.37 2.86
N GLY A 37 35.53 34.98 2.73
CA GLY A 37 34.71 34.90 1.55
C GLY A 37 35.45 35.26 0.26
N HIS A 38 35.11 34.53 -0.79
CA HIS A 38 35.24 35.00 -2.15
C HIS A 38 33.91 34.76 -2.83
N VAL A 39 33.19 35.84 -3.06
CA VAL A 39 32.06 35.90 -4.00
C VAL A 39 32.66 35.72 -5.39
N GLY A 40 32.93 34.47 -5.74
CA GLY A 40 33.36 34.05 -7.06
C GLY A 40 32.13 33.96 -7.96
N ARG A 41 31.88 35.05 -8.69
CA ARG A 41 30.94 35.13 -9.81
C ARG A 41 31.17 33.93 -10.74
N LEU A 42 30.26 32.95 -10.73
CA LEU A 42 30.29 31.88 -11.74
C LEU A 42 30.18 32.53 -13.13
N PRO A 43 31.07 32.21 -14.08
CA PRO A 43 30.81 32.56 -15.47
C PRO A 43 29.55 31.78 -15.87
N LEU A 44 28.55 32.48 -16.40
CA LEU A 44 27.43 31.85 -17.10
C LEU A 44 28.01 31.03 -18.25
N ALA A 45 28.23 29.74 -18.02
CA ALA A 45 28.49 28.79 -19.07
C ALA A 45 27.25 28.80 -19.97
N ILE A 46 27.41 29.35 -21.16
CA ILE A 46 26.43 29.29 -22.23
C ILE A 46 26.20 27.81 -22.50
N VAL A 47 25.12 27.26 -21.94
CA VAL A 47 24.68 25.91 -22.26
C VAL A 47 24.39 25.92 -23.77
N PRO A 48 25.03 25.04 -24.56
CA PRO A 48 24.76 25.00 -25.99
C PRO A 48 23.27 24.76 -26.20
N ALA A 49 22.62 25.64 -26.98
CA ALA A 49 21.17 25.61 -27.24
C ALA A 49 20.66 24.26 -27.79
N ALA A 50 21.57 23.43 -28.31
CA ALA A 50 21.33 22.05 -28.71
C ALA A 50 20.89 21.13 -27.55
N ALA A 51 21.39 21.35 -26.33
CA ALA A 51 20.99 20.57 -25.15
C ALA A 51 19.58 20.95 -24.64
N ALA A 52 19.19 22.21 -24.82
CA ALA A 52 17.84 22.69 -24.50
C ALA A 52 16.79 22.17 -25.51
N SER A 53 17.17 21.99 -26.78
CA SER A 53 16.25 21.52 -27.83
C SER A 53 15.98 20.01 -27.75
N LEU A 54 16.98 19.17 -27.39
CA LEU A 54 16.75 17.76 -27.07
C LEU A 54 15.87 17.56 -25.81
N SER A 55 16.04 18.42 -24.81
CA SER A 55 15.24 18.39 -23.58
C SER A 55 13.78 18.83 -23.82
N LEU A 56 13.55 19.76 -24.76
CA LEU A 56 12.21 20.18 -25.17
C LEU A 56 11.48 19.11 -25.98
N VAL A 57 12.14 18.43 -26.92
CA VAL A 57 11.51 17.36 -27.73
C VAL A 57 11.02 16.19 -26.86
N LEU A 58 11.73 15.85 -25.78
CA LEU A 58 11.31 14.82 -24.83
C LEU A 58 10.10 15.24 -23.97
N TRP A 59 9.89 16.55 -23.77
CA TRP A 59 8.78 17.11 -22.99
C TRP A 59 7.57 17.54 -23.85
N SER A 60 7.79 17.85 -25.14
CA SER A 60 6.81 18.48 -26.02
C SER A 60 5.85 17.54 -26.73
N SER A 61 5.97 16.22 -26.56
CA SER A 61 5.06 15.24 -27.18
C SER A 61 4.25 14.40 -26.17
N PRO A 62 3.59 15.00 -25.16
CA PRO A 62 2.81 14.25 -24.18
C PRO A 62 1.66 13.46 -24.84
N ALA A 63 1.06 13.99 -25.90
CA ALA A 63 -0.05 13.35 -26.61
C ALA A 63 0.35 12.09 -27.39
N GLU A 64 1.55 12.06 -27.98
CA GLU A 64 2.05 10.90 -28.73
C GLU A 64 2.52 9.79 -27.80
N ASN A 65 3.19 10.16 -26.70
CA ASN A 65 3.59 9.23 -25.66
C ASN A 65 2.37 8.60 -24.96
N GLN A 66 1.34 9.40 -24.65
CA GLN A 66 0.11 8.90 -24.04
C GLN A 66 -0.62 7.88 -24.91
N LYS A 67 -0.67 8.10 -26.24
CA LYS A 67 -1.25 7.13 -27.19
C LYS A 67 -0.51 5.80 -27.19
N LYS A 68 0.81 5.82 -27.12
CA LYS A 68 1.62 4.60 -27.03
C LYS A 68 1.33 3.83 -25.75
N TYR A 69 1.27 4.49 -24.60
CA TYR A 69 0.90 3.82 -23.35
C TYR A 69 -0.52 3.25 -23.38
N ALA A 70 -1.49 3.96 -23.97
CA ALA A 70 -2.86 3.45 -24.12
C ALA A 70 -2.94 2.22 -25.04
N GLU A 71 -2.17 2.21 -26.13
CA GLU A 71 -2.06 1.06 -27.02
C GLU A 71 -1.45 -0.15 -26.30
N PHE A 72 -0.35 0.04 -25.55
CA PHE A 72 0.25 -1.04 -24.77
C PHE A 72 -0.65 -1.53 -23.64
N ASP A 73 -1.34 -0.64 -22.94
CA ASP A 73 -2.31 -0.99 -21.89
C ASP A 73 -3.48 -1.80 -22.47
N SER A 74 -3.96 -1.46 -23.67
CA SER A 74 -5.00 -2.24 -24.36
C SER A 74 -4.53 -3.66 -24.72
N ARG A 75 -3.26 -3.79 -25.14
CA ARG A 75 -2.62 -5.10 -25.44
C ARG A 75 -2.40 -5.92 -24.17
N PHE A 76 -2.03 -5.27 -23.06
CA PHE A 76 -1.91 -5.92 -21.75
C PHE A 76 -3.28 -6.38 -21.23
N LYS A 77 -4.31 -5.56 -21.34
CA LYS A 77 -5.69 -5.89 -20.95
C LYS A 77 -6.30 -7.04 -21.74
N SER A 78 -5.94 -7.15 -23.02
CA SER A 78 -6.39 -8.23 -23.89
C SER A 78 -5.56 -9.51 -23.76
N SER A 79 -4.37 -9.45 -23.16
CA SER A 79 -3.50 -10.61 -22.96
C SER A 79 -4.19 -11.72 -22.16
N GLN A 80 -3.93 -12.97 -22.53
CA GLN A 80 -4.49 -14.15 -21.86
C GLN A 80 -4.01 -14.23 -20.40
N VAL A 81 -2.71 -13.96 -20.18
CA VAL A 81 -2.10 -13.99 -18.84
C VAL A 81 -2.81 -13.06 -17.86
N LEU A 82 -3.14 -11.82 -18.27
CA LEU A 82 -3.81 -10.89 -17.36
C LEU A 82 -5.24 -11.35 -17.04
N LYS A 83 -5.98 -11.86 -18.02
CA LYS A 83 -7.36 -12.34 -17.82
C LYS A 83 -7.38 -13.49 -16.81
N ASP A 84 -6.46 -14.45 -16.98
CA ASP A 84 -6.32 -15.59 -16.07
C ASP A 84 -5.96 -15.14 -14.64
N LEU A 85 -5.04 -14.18 -14.51
CA LEU A 85 -4.63 -13.63 -13.21
C LEU A 85 -5.77 -12.85 -12.54
N LEU A 86 -6.58 -12.10 -13.30
CA LEU A 86 -7.73 -11.39 -12.76
C LEU A 86 -8.83 -12.35 -12.32
N GLU A 87 -9.07 -13.41 -13.07
CA GLU A 87 -10.01 -14.46 -12.69
C GLU A 87 -9.55 -15.18 -11.42
N LYS A 88 -8.28 -15.60 -11.38
CA LYS A 88 -7.67 -16.21 -10.18
C LYS A 88 -7.70 -15.27 -8.98
N SER A 89 -7.42 -13.98 -9.17
CA SER A 89 -7.46 -12.99 -8.09
C SER A 89 -8.86 -12.85 -7.50
N LYS A 90 -9.90 -12.81 -8.34
CA LYS A 90 -11.30 -12.78 -7.88
C LYS A 90 -11.69 -14.05 -7.13
N GLN A 91 -11.34 -15.22 -7.65
CA GLN A 91 -11.61 -16.50 -7.00
C GLN A 91 -10.87 -16.62 -5.67
N ASN A 92 -9.61 -16.21 -5.61
CA ASN A 92 -8.79 -16.26 -4.41
C ASN A 92 -9.29 -15.29 -3.34
N LYS A 93 -9.82 -14.12 -3.72
CA LYS A 93 -10.43 -13.19 -2.77
C LYS A 93 -11.59 -13.85 -2.03
N LEU A 94 -12.53 -14.44 -2.75
CA LEU A 94 -13.71 -15.09 -2.16
C LEU A 94 -13.33 -16.32 -1.33
N LYS A 95 -12.36 -17.12 -1.81
CA LYS A 95 -11.84 -18.28 -1.07
C LYS A 95 -11.17 -17.85 0.23
N ASN A 96 -10.28 -16.87 0.18
CA ASN A 96 -9.58 -16.37 1.36
C ASN A 96 -10.53 -15.71 2.37
N GLU A 97 -11.52 -14.94 1.91
CA GLU A 97 -12.56 -14.39 2.79
C GLU A 97 -13.30 -15.51 3.54
N ARG A 98 -13.71 -16.57 2.83
CA ARG A 98 -14.38 -17.73 3.45
C ARG A 98 -13.45 -18.49 4.40
N GLU A 99 -12.23 -18.82 3.98
CA GLU A 99 -11.26 -19.54 4.80
C GLU A 99 -10.93 -18.79 6.10
N ILE A 100 -10.82 -17.47 6.02
CA ILE A 100 -10.59 -16.63 7.19
C ILE A 100 -11.82 -16.65 8.12
N GLN A 101 -13.02 -16.52 7.57
CA GLN A 101 -14.27 -16.60 8.35
C GLN A 101 -14.42 -17.97 9.02
N ASP A 102 -14.19 -19.06 8.30
CA ASP A 102 -14.29 -20.42 8.82
C ASP A 102 -13.29 -20.65 9.98
N LYS A 103 -12.04 -20.13 9.86
CA LYS A 103 -11.04 -20.17 10.94
C LYS A 103 -11.48 -19.37 12.17
N TYR A 104 -12.09 -18.20 11.97
CA TYR A 104 -12.60 -17.41 13.08
C TYR A 104 -13.82 -18.05 13.74
N CYS A 105 -14.75 -18.60 12.96
CA CYS A 105 -15.89 -19.33 13.49
C CYS A 105 -15.47 -20.58 14.24
N LEU A 106 -14.49 -21.34 13.75
CA LEU A 106 -13.97 -22.52 14.46
C LEU A 106 -13.42 -22.14 15.83
N ARG A 107 -12.58 -21.11 15.89
CA ARG A 107 -12.09 -20.58 17.17
C ARG A 107 -13.23 -20.03 18.03
N GLY A 108 -14.21 -19.35 17.46
CA GLY A 108 -15.37 -18.85 18.21
C GLY A 108 -16.21 -19.97 18.82
N ALA A 109 -16.44 -21.04 18.05
CA ALA A 109 -17.22 -22.21 18.44
C ALA A 109 -16.52 -23.02 19.55
N GLU A 110 -15.20 -23.14 19.50
CA GLU A 110 -14.39 -23.81 20.54
C GLU A 110 -14.40 -23.05 21.87
N TRP A 111 -14.40 -21.72 21.82
CA TRP A 111 -14.30 -20.87 23.01
C TRP A 111 -15.66 -20.35 23.50
N GLY A 112 -16.73 -20.57 22.73
CA GLY A 112 -18.09 -20.14 23.05
C GLY A 112 -18.33 -18.64 22.93
N VAL A 113 -17.54 -17.91 22.12
CA VAL A 113 -17.61 -16.43 22.05
C VAL A 113 -17.83 -15.93 20.63
N GLY A 114 -18.79 -15.02 20.46
CA GLY A 114 -19.05 -14.27 19.21
C GLY A 114 -20.24 -14.78 18.39
N ASP A 115 -20.35 -14.30 17.15
CA ASP A 115 -21.48 -14.60 16.25
C ASP A 115 -21.57 -16.07 15.81
N CYS A 116 -20.48 -16.84 15.97
CA CYS A 116 -20.44 -18.28 15.71
C CYS A 116 -20.40 -19.11 17.03
N SER A 117 -20.88 -18.54 18.14
CA SER A 117 -20.95 -19.26 19.41
C SER A 117 -21.92 -20.43 19.34
N THR A 118 -21.53 -21.52 19.98
CA THR A 118 -22.33 -22.74 20.14
C THR A 118 -23.04 -22.78 21.50
N GLU A 119 -23.02 -21.67 22.25
CA GLU A 119 -23.79 -21.53 23.50
C GLU A 119 -25.28 -21.73 23.24
N GLY A 120 -25.90 -22.62 24.00
CA GLY A 120 -27.32 -22.97 23.87
C GLY A 120 -27.63 -24.14 22.94
N MET A 121 -26.65 -24.67 22.19
CA MET A 121 -26.80 -25.96 21.49
C MET A 121 -26.62 -27.13 22.46
N SER A 122 -27.19 -28.30 22.14
CA SER A 122 -26.87 -29.54 22.88
C SER A 122 -25.44 -29.96 22.62
N ASP A 123 -24.77 -30.62 23.57
CA ASP A 123 -23.35 -30.94 23.44
C ASP A 123 -23.04 -31.78 22.19
N GLN A 124 -23.99 -32.59 21.74
CA GLN A 124 -23.86 -33.38 20.52
C GLN A 124 -23.89 -32.50 19.26
N GLU A 125 -24.80 -31.52 19.18
CA GLU A 125 -24.87 -30.57 18.07
C GLU A 125 -23.63 -29.65 18.01
N LYS A 126 -23.04 -29.32 19.17
CA LYS A 126 -21.79 -28.54 19.23
C LYS A 126 -20.64 -29.29 18.57
N GLU A 127 -20.44 -30.55 18.94
CA GLU A 127 -19.36 -31.37 18.40
C GLU A 127 -19.54 -31.62 16.90
N ASP A 128 -20.78 -31.87 16.45
CA ASP A 128 -21.09 -32.04 15.03
C ASP A 128 -20.78 -30.77 14.22
N PHE A 129 -21.14 -29.59 14.75
CA PHE A 129 -20.85 -28.29 14.13
C PHE A 129 -19.35 -28.00 14.08
N ILE A 130 -18.62 -28.24 15.17
CA ILE A 130 -17.17 -28.08 15.22
C ILE A 130 -16.49 -29.05 14.25
N ALA A 131 -16.95 -30.29 14.16
CA ALA A 131 -16.44 -31.28 13.22
C ALA A 131 -16.64 -30.85 11.76
N GLU A 132 -17.77 -30.22 11.43
CA GLU A 132 -18.01 -29.67 10.09
C GLU A 132 -17.04 -28.51 9.78
N LEU A 133 -16.81 -27.60 10.74
CA LEU A 133 -15.87 -26.49 10.58
C LEU A 133 -14.41 -26.95 10.44
N LYS A 134 -14.02 -28.00 11.19
CA LYS A 134 -12.70 -28.64 11.10
C LYS A 134 -12.45 -29.21 9.71
N LYS A 135 -13.45 -29.89 9.13
CA LYS A 135 -13.38 -30.41 7.75
C LYS A 135 -13.22 -29.29 6.72
N ARG A 136 -13.91 -28.15 6.89
CA ARG A 136 -13.81 -27.00 5.98
C ARG A 136 -12.47 -26.28 6.08
N THR A 137 -11.90 -26.20 7.27
CA THR A 137 -10.60 -25.52 7.52
C THR A 137 -9.38 -26.41 7.31
N GLY A 138 -9.57 -27.71 7.07
CA GLY A 138 -8.47 -28.67 6.85
C GLY A 138 -7.73 -29.05 8.14
N GLN A 139 -8.39 -28.92 9.29
CA GLN A 139 -7.91 -29.38 10.60
C GLN A 139 -8.54 -30.75 10.91
N GLU A 140 -8.10 -31.80 10.22
CA GLU A 140 -8.35 -33.19 10.67
C GLU A 140 -7.33 -33.60 11.74
#